data_AF-A0A397V2P4-F1
#
_entry.id   AF-A0A397V2P4-F1
#
_cell.length_a   1.000
_cell.length_b   1.000
_cell.length_c   1.000
_cell.angle_alpha   90.00
_cell.angle_beta   90.00
_cell.angle_gamma   90.00
#
_symmetry.space_group_name_H-M   'P 1'
#
loop_
_entity.id
_entity.type
_entity.pdbx_description
1 polymer ?
#
loop_
_entity_poly.entity_id
_entity_poly.type
_entity_poly.pdbx_seq_one_letter_code
_entity_poly.pdbx_strand_id
1 'polypeptide(L)'
;MKQPLQDGFTLQELVREALSRVNSKYLTHNLGRSKDGMRRLERVWQMELYRTIYSCLPEEMHISPDVGRIFATDGVVDFYISESQWAIELLIDGIDMKRHHERFQDGGKYSSIPIKSYIILDIRETRTVVKAYSNTWHITPNADFTIFNIQDGSNFFDITTRGGYPYCSNFRISTQECEAMKFEASNLKRRRNNNDYIKEERQKRQEIHDVVKDLEKLVNFLTKREKYLRERGAFEEADEVRQKLDRALNDLTKILYNAMGGSNQQKDCDSSESRGKCIIL
;
A
#
# COMPACT_ATOMS: atom_id res chain seq x y z
N MET A 1 -18.94 -23.09 -8.72
CA MET A 1 -20.32 -23.20 -8.25
C MET A 1 -20.32 -23.00 -6.74
N LYS A 2 -21.10 -22.08 -6.18
CA LYS A 2 -21.19 -21.99 -4.70
C LYS A 2 -21.66 -23.36 -4.16
N GLN A 3 -21.06 -23.79 -3.07
CA GLN A 3 -21.51 -24.96 -2.30
C GLN A 3 -21.72 -24.45 -0.88
N PRO A 4 -22.84 -23.76 -0.62
CA PRO A 4 -23.06 -23.09 0.64
C PRO A 4 -23.12 -24.09 1.80
N LEU A 5 -22.69 -23.65 2.98
CA LEU A 5 -22.96 -24.34 4.23
C LEU A 5 -24.47 -24.30 4.52
N GLN A 6 -24.97 -25.31 5.22
CA GLN A 6 -26.36 -25.32 5.70
C GLN A 6 -26.54 -24.29 6.81
N ASP A 7 -27.78 -23.85 7.02
CA ASP A 7 -28.14 -22.84 8.02
C ASP A 7 -27.65 -23.19 9.43
N GLY A 8 -27.34 -22.15 10.21
CA GLY A 8 -26.92 -22.29 11.61
C GLY A 8 -25.43 -22.61 11.81
N PHE A 9 -24.61 -22.57 10.76
CA PHE A 9 -23.16 -22.71 10.88
C PHE A 9 -22.53 -21.56 11.69
N THR A 10 -21.37 -21.83 12.28
CA THR A 10 -20.55 -20.89 13.05
C THR A 10 -19.44 -20.27 12.19
N LEU A 11 -18.82 -19.18 12.68
CA LEU A 11 -17.66 -18.56 12.03
C LEU A 11 -16.50 -19.56 11.89
N GLN A 12 -16.27 -20.40 12.90
CA GLN A 12 -15.23 -21.42 12.89
C GLN A 12 -15.50 -22.51 11.86
N GLU A 13 -16.75 -22.94 11.70
CA GLU A 13 -17.14 -23.91 10.66
C GLU A 13 -16.99 -23.32 9.26
N LEU A 14 -17.33 -22.05 9.08
CA LEU A 14 -17.09 -21.32 7.83
C LEU A 14 -15.60 -21.30 7.47
N VAL A 15 -14.74 -20.90 8.40
CA VAL A 15 -13.29 -20.86 8.17
C VAL A 15 -12.73 -22.26 7.91
N ARG A 16 -13.17 -23.26 8.68
CA ARG A 16 -12.75 -24.66 8.48
C ARG A 16 -13.10 -25.15 7.08
N GLU A 17 -14.34 -24.94 6.65
CA GLU A 17 -14.79 -25.35 5.32
C GLU A 17 -14.05 -24.57 4.23
N ALA A 18 -13.85 -23.25 4.42
CA ALA A 18 -13.11 -22.41 3.49
C ALA A 18 -11.66 -22.87 3.31
N LEU A 19 -10.95 -23.21 4.40
CA LEU A 19 -9.60 -23.77 4.36
C LEU A 19 -9.58 -25.12 3.63
N SER A 20 -10.59 -25.97 3.82
CA SER A 20 -10.69 -27.25 3.12
C SER A 20 -10.87 -27.11 1.59
N ARG A 21 -11.28 -25.92 1.12
CA ARG A 21 -11.50 -25.62 -0.31
C ARG A 21 -10.38 -24.81 -0.94
N VAL A 22 -9.32 -24.53 -0.19
CA VAL A 22 -8.13 -23.86 -0.70
C VAL A 22 -7.53 -24.67 -1.85
N ASN A 23 -7.16 -23.97 -2.91
CA ASN A 23 -6.50 -24.52 -4.06
C ASN A 23 -4.99 -24.52 -3.84
N SER A 24 -4.48 -25.65 -3.35
CA SER A 24 -3.06 -25.87 -3.09
C SER A 24 -2.18 -25.59 -4.31
N LYS A 25 -2.65 -25.94 -5.51
CA LYS A 25 -1.92 -25.65 -6.76
C LYS A 25 -1.82 -24.15 -7.02
N TYR A 26 -2.90 -23.40 -6.80
CA TYR A 26 -2.87 -21.94 -6.93
C TYR A 26 -1.84 -21.33 -5.99
N LEU A 27 -1.87 -21.69 -4.70
CA LEU A 27 -0.90 -21.19 -3.73
C LEU A 27 0.54 -21.57 -4.10
N THR A 28 0.80 -22.84 -4.43
CA THR A 28 2.13 -23.33 -4.80
C THR A 28 2.74 -22.58 -5.98
N HIS A 29 1.97 -22.35 -7.04
CA HIS A 29 2.46 -21.74 -8.29
C HIS A 29 2.31 -20.21 -8.33
N ASN A 30 1.68 -19.59 -7.32
CA ASN A 30 1.51 -18.14 -7.29
C ASN A 30 2.88 -17.42 -7.24
N LEU A 31 3.01 -16.33 -7.99
CA LEU A 31 4.23 -15.51 -8.04
C LEU A 31 4.31 -14.47 -6.92
N GLY A 32 3.21 -14.21 -6.20
CA GLY A 32 3.13 -13.28 -5.09
C GLY A 32 3.88 -13.81 -3.85
N ARG A 33 5.19 -13.58 -3.82
CA ARG A 33 6.08 -13.99 -2.72
C ARG A 33 6.74 -12.79 -2.05
N SER A 34 7.21 -12.99 -0.82
CA SER A 34 8.12 -12.08 -0.13
C SER A 34 9.43 -11.87 -0.91
N LYS A 35 10.20 -10.85 -0.52
CA LYS A 35 11.49 -10.52 -1.18
C LYS A 35 12.50 -11.67 -1.17
N ASP A 36 12.48 -12.48 -0.12
CA ASP A 36 13.32 -13.69 0.03
C ASP A 36 12.73 -14.92 -0.68
N GLY A 37 11.54 -14.80 -1.29
CA GLY A 37 10.84 -15.90 -1.97
C GLY A 37 10.23 -16.94 -1.03
N MET A 38 10.47 -16.85 0.27
CA MET A 38 10.20 -17.91 1.23
C MET A 38 8.71 -18.08 1.54
N ARG A 39 7.95 -16.98 1.62
CA ARG A 39 6.52 -17.01 2.00
C ARG A 39 5.64 -16.33 0.97
N ARG A 40 4.34 -16.66 1.00
CA ARG A 40 3.35 -15.89 0.24
C ARG A 40 3.16 -14.50 0.80
N LEU A 41 2.84 -13.57 -0.09
CA LEU A 41 2.33 -12.28 0.32
C LEU A 41 0.93 -12.47 0.92
N GLU A 42 0.61 -11.67 1.93
CA GLU A 42 -0.71 -11.65 2.57
C GLU A 42 -1.84 -11.50 1.55
N ARG A 43 -1.62 -10.70 0.49
CA ARG A 43 -2.59 -10.53 -0.60
C ARG A 43 -2.94 -11.82 -1.34
N VAL A 44 -1.99 -12.76 -1.46
CA VAL A 44 -2.26 -14.07 -2.09
C VAL A 44 -3.23 -14.87 -1.23
N TRP A 45 -3.03 -14.85 0.09
CA TRP A 45 -3.93 -15.47 1.06
C TRP A 45 -5.29 -14.79 1.10
N GLN A 46 -5.34 -13.46 1.12
CA GLN A 46 -6.59 -12.70 1.06
C GLN A 46 -7.41 -13.09 -0.18
N MET A 47 -6.81 -13.12 -1.37
CA MET A 47 -7.54 -13.46 -2.60
C MET A 47 -8.09 -14.89 -2.57
N GLU A 48 -7.29 -15.85 -2.09
CA GLU A 48 -7.71 -17.24 -2.05
C GLU A 48 -8.77 -17.49 -0.98
N LEU A 49 -8.64 -16.88 0.19
CA LEU A 49 -9.64 -16.97 1.26
C LEU A 49 -10.93 -16.26 0.89
N TYR A 50 -10.88 -15.11 0.24
CA TYR A 50 -12.08 -14.47 -0.31
C TYR A 50 -12.84 -15.44 -1.23
N ARG A 51 -12.13 -16.08 -2.17
CA ARG A 51 -12.71 -17.06 -3.09
C ARG A 51 -13.34 -18.24 -2.36
N THR A 52 -12.65 -18.81 -1.38
CA THR A 52 -13.15 -20.01 -0.69
C THR A 52 -14.28 -19.68 0.27
N ILE A 53 -14.18 -18.59 1.04
CA ILE A 53 -15.26 -18.13 1.95
C ILE A 53 -16.50 -17.81 1.13
N TYR A 54 -16.39 -17.03 0.05
CA TYR A 54 -17.51 -16.73 -0.83
C TYR A 54 -18.20 -18.01 -1.36
N SER A 55 -17.42 -19.05 -1.65
CA SER A 55 -17.98 -20.34 -2.11
C SER A 55 -18.78 -21.09 -1.04
N CYS A 56 -18.52 -20.81 0.24
CA CYS A 56 -19.15 -21.44 1.40
C CYS A 56 -20.38 -20.68 1.91
N LEU A 57 -20.53 -19.41 1.54
CA LEU A 57 -21.64 -18.58 2.02
C LEU A 57 -22.93 -18.88 1.26
N PRO A 58 -24.09 -18.92 1.96
CA PRO A 58 -25.42 -18.84 1.35
C PRO A 58 -25.57 -17.64 0.42
N GLU A 59 -26.66 -17.60 -0.34
CA GLU A 59 -26.90 -16.52 -1.33
C GLU A 59 -27.21 -15.18 -0.64
N GLU A 60 -27.79 -15.26 0.55
CA GLU A 60 -28.24 -14.16 1.39
C GLU A 60 -27.10 -13.53 2.18
N MET A 61 -25.94 -14.21 2.26
CA MET A 61 -24.79 -13.76 3.05
C MET A 61 -23.68 -13.19 2.17
N HIS A 62 -23.16 -12.02 2.57
CA HIS A 62 -22.22 -11.24 1.78
C HIS A 62 -20.91 -11.03 2.54
N ILE A 63 -19.82 -11.58 1.99
CA ILE A 63 -18.46 -11.24 2.39
C ILE A 63 -18.03 -9.94 1.69
N SER A 64 -17.59 -8.97 2.47
CA SER A 64 -17.05 -7.70 2.01
C SER A 64 -15.57 -7.61 2.41
N PRO A 65 -14.64 -7.50 1.45
CA PRO A 65 -13.24 -7.24 1.76
C PRO A 65 -13.01 -5.77 2.11
N ASP A 66 -11.92 -5.49 2.82
CA ASP A 66 -11.42 -4.13 3.10
C ASP A 66 -12.48 -3.19 3.72
N VAL A 67 -13.16 -3.64 4.77
CA VAL A 67 -14.24 -2.88 5.42
C VAL A 67 -13.72 -1.99 6.55
N GLY A 68 -14.14 -0.72 6.55
CA GLY A 68 -13.83 0.21 7.64
C GLY A 68 -14.37 1.61 7.41
N ARG A 69 -14.18 2.14 6.19
CA ARG A 69 -14.58 3.51 5.84
C ARG A 69 -16.07 3.80 6.06
N ILE A 70 -16.93 2.82 5.76
CA ILE A 70 -18.39 2.95 5.93
C ILE A 70 -18.79 3.09 7.41
N PHE A 71 -17.96 2.62 8.33
CA PHE A 71 -18.15 2.70 9.77
C PHE A 71 -17.29 3.82 10.41
N ALA A 72 -16.80 4.78 9.60
CA ALA A 72 -16.01 5.91 10.05
C ALA A 72 -14.79 5.54 10.91
N THR A 73 -14.14 4.41 10.60
CA THR A 73 -12.88 4.00 11.23
C THR A 73 -11.69 4.13 10.27
N ASP A 74 -10.53 4.46 10.84
CA ASP A 74 -9.21 4.42 10.18
C ASP A 74 -8.62 2.99 10.09
N GLY A 75 -9.28 2.01 10.72
CA GLY A 75 -8.98 0.59 10.58
C GLY A 75 -9.71 -0.02 9.39
N VAL A 76 -9.09 -1.01 8.76
CA VAL A 76 -9.68 -1.78 7.68
C VAL A 76 -9.57 -3.26 8.05
N VAL A 77 -10.70 -3.92 8.30
CA VAL A 77 -10.75 -5.37 8.53
C VAL A 77 -10.66 -6.09 7.19
N ASP A 78 -9.92 -7.21 7.15
CA ASP A 78 -9.68 -7.95 5.91
C ASP A 78 -10.97 -8.48 5.30
N PHE A 79 -11.82 -9.12 6.09
CA PHE A 79 -13.15 -9.54 5.69
C PHE A 79 -14.21 -9.27 6.75
N TYR A 80 -15.37 -8.81 6.28
CA TYR A 80 -16.55 -8.62 7.09
C TYR A 80 -17.76 -9.30 6.44
N ILE A 81 -18.56 -10.01 7.24
CA ILE A 81 -19.77 -10.70 6.79
C ILE A 81 -20.96 -10.02 7.45
N SER A 82 -21.75 -9.32 6.64
CA SER A 82 -22.67 -8.28 7.11
C SER A 82 -23.84 -8.84 7.94
N GLU A 83 -24.41 -9.96 7.49
CA GLU A 83 -25.63 -10.53 8.05
C GLU A 83 -25.39 -11.12 9.45
N SER A 84 -24.26 -11.81 9.61
CA SER A 84 -23.85 -12.38 10.90
C SER A 84 -23.01 -11.44 11.76
N GLN A 85 -22.59 -10.28 11.20
CA GLN A 85 -21.69 -9.32 11.84
C GLN A 85 -20.38 -9.99 12.27
N TRP A 86 -19.80 -10.79 11.38
CA TRP A 86 -18.55 -11.50 11.64
C TRP A 86 -17.37 -10.79 10.98
N ALA A 87 -16.22 -10.83 11.65
CA ALA A 87 -14.96 -10.32 11.14
C ALA A 87 -13.90 -11.42 11.03
N ILE A 88 -13.14 -11.41 9.95
CA ILE A 88 -11.97 -12.27 9.78
C ILE A 88 -10.80 -11.35 9.46
N GLU A 89 -9.74 -11.45 10.25
CA GLU A 89 -8.49 -10.72 10.07
C GLU A 89 -7.38 -11.71 9.73
N LEU A 90 -6.48 -11.33 8.83
CA LEU A 90 -5.36 -12.14 8.39
C LEU A 90 -4.05 -11.61 8.97
N LEU A 91 -3.16 -12.55 9.25
CA LEU A 91 -1.82 -12.26 9.70
C LEU A 91 -0.85 -13.27 9.09
N ILE A 92 0.37 -12.83 8.78
CA ILE A 92 1.44 -13.71 8.31
C ILE A 92 2.57 -13.76 9.34
N ASP A 93 2.95 -14.97 9.73
CA ASP A 93 4.06 -15.28 10.62
C ASP A 93 4.02 -14.53 11.97
N GLY A 94 2.82 -14.22 12.47
CA GLY A 94 2.61 -13.51 13.73
C GLY A 94 3.16 -12.09 13.78
N ILE A 95 3.48 -11.49 12.64
CA ILE A 95 4.05 -10.14 12.58
C ILE A 95 3.03 -9.14 13.13
N ASP A 96 3.39 -8.37 14.16
CA ASP A 96 2.51 -7.35 14.78
C ASP A 96 1.23 -7.93 15.44
N MET A 97 1.24 -9.21 15.83
CA MET A 97 0.11 -9.92 16.45
C MET A 97 -0.60 -9.11 17.54
N LYS A 98 0.16 -8.54 18.48
CA LYS A 98 -0.38 -7.75 19.60
C LYS A 98 -1.28 -6.62 19.09
N ARG A 99 -0.83 -5.89 18.08
CA ARG A 99 -1.56 -4.75 17.51
C ARG A 99 -2.82 -5.21 16.78
N HIS A 100 -2.82 -6.36 16.12
CA HIS A 100 -4.03 -6.91 15.50
C HIS A 100 -5.09 -7.23 16.56
N HIS A 101 -4.71 -7.83 17.69
CA HIS A 101 -5.64 -8.02 18.80
C HIS A 101 -6.18 -6.71 19.39
N GLU A 102 -5.31 -5.70 19.57
CA GLU A 102 -5.70 -4.38 20.07
C GLU A 102 -6.73 -3.68 19.17
N ARG A 103 -6.79 -3.99 17.86
CA ARG A 103 -7.82 -3.42 16.97
C ARG A 103 -9.23 -3.86 17.36
N PHE A 104 -9.39 -5.07 17.88
CA PHE A 104 -10.68 -5.65 18.28
C PHE A 104 -11.09 -5.35 19.73
N GLN A 105 -10.23 -4.75 20.54
CA GLN A 105 -10.55 -4.40 21.92
C GLN A 105 -11.45 -3.15 21.98
N ASP A 106 -12.06 -2.91 23.14
CA ASP A 106 -12.79 -1.68 23.42
C ASP A 106 -11.89 -0.45 23.22
N GLY A 107 -12.39 0.54 22.47
CA GLY A 107 -11.61 1.70 22.05
C GLY A 107 -10.54 1.42 20.98
N GLY A 108 -10.42 0.17 20.53
CA GLY A 108 -9.58 -0.25 19.42
C GLY A 108 -10.09 0.29 18.08
N LYS A 109 -9.27 0.13 17.03
CA LYS A 109 -9.59 0.64 15.69
C LYS A 109 -10.92 0.10 15.13
N TYR A 110 -11.33 -1.11 15.49
CA TYR A 110 -12.57 -1.71 14.97
C TYR A 110 -13.78 -1.47 15.88
N SER A 111 -13.65 -0.65 16.92
CA SER A 111 -14.73 -0.40 17.90
C SER A 111 -16.01 0.20 17.29
N SER A 112 -15.93 0.90 16.15
CA SER A 112 -17.11 1.43 15.45
C SER A 112 -17.74 0.45 14.45
N ILE A 113 -17.06 -0.67 14.14
CA ILE A 113 -17.59 -1.70 13.27
C ILE A 113 -18.45 -2.64 14.14
N PRO A 114 -19.73 -2.88 13.79
CA PRO A 114 -20.56 -3.78 14.57
C PRO A 114 -20.10 -5.23 14.36
N ILE A 115 -19.30 -5.75 15.29
CA ILE A 115 -18.71 -7.10 15.22
C ILE A 115 -19.22 -7.93 16.40
N LYS A 116 -19.96 -9.00 16.11
CA LYS A 116 -20.47 -9.96 17.10
C LYS A 116 -19.48 -11.08 17.40
N SER A 117 -18.75 -11.52 16.39
CA SER A 117 -17.73 -12.57 16.50
C SER A 117 -16.61 -12.26 15.53
N TYR A 118 -15.38 -12.59 15.92
CA TYR A 118 -14.24 -12.42 15.05
C TYR A 118 -13.23 -13.54 15.23
N ILE A 119 -12.40 -13.73 14.22
CA ILE A 119 -11.29 -14.66 14.25
C ILE A 119 -10.08 -14.07 13.53
N ILE A 120 -8.90 -14.21 14.11
CA ILE A 120 -7.63 -13.89 13.47
C ILE A 120 -7.05 -15.20 12.90
N LEU A 121 -6.76 -15.21 11.61
CA LEU A 121 -6.11 -16.30 10.92
C LEU A 121 -4.64 -15.95 10.72
N ASP A 122 -3.80 -16.58 11.54
CA ASP A 122 -2.37 -16.31 11.55
C ASP A 122 -1.61 -17.44 10.84
N ILE A 123 -1.23 -17.18 9.60
CA ILE A 123 -0.62 -18.16 8.72
C ILE A 123 0.89 -18.19 8.94
N ARG A 124 1.37 -19.35 9.39
CA ARG A 124 2.74 -19.65 9.82
C ARG A 124 3.48 -20.43 8.75
N GLU A 125 4.01 -19.73 7.75
CA GLU A 125 4.82 -20.35 6.69
C GLU A 125 6.30 -20.49 7.08
N THR A 126 6.83 -19.54 7.86
CA THR A 126 8.27 -19.49 8.18
C THR A 126 8.57 -19.46 9.67
N ARG A 127 7.60 -19.13 10.51
CA ARG A 127 7.78 -19.00 11.96
C ARG A 127 6.90 -19.95 12.74
N THR A 128 7.46 -20.51 13.80
CA THR A 128 6.69 -21.29 14.77
C THR A 128 5.91 -20.37 15.71
N VAL A 129 4.86 -20.93 16.32
CA VAL A 129 4.05 -20.22 17.31
C VAL A 129 4.82 -20.15 18.62
N VAL A 130 5.14 -18.93 19.07
CA VAL A 130 5.80 -18.71 20.37
C VAL A 130 4.79 -18.54 21.50
N LYS A 131 3.65 -17.92 21.20
CA LYS A 131 2.58 -17.63 22.16
C LYS A 131 1.24 -17.72 21.47
N ALA A 132 0.33 -18.51 22.05
CA ALA A 132 -1.05 -18.59 21.62
C ALA A 132 -1.85 -17.36 22.11
N TYR A 133 -2.76 -16.88 21.27
CA TYR A 133 -3.71 -15.83 21.60
C TYR A 133 -5.14 -16.36 21.46
N SER A 134 -6.05 -15.87 22.31
CA SER A 134 -7.49 -16.20 22.21
C SER A 134 -8.09 -15.60 20.94
N ASN A 135 -9.07 -16.27 20.33
CA ASN A 135 -9.69 -15.88 19.05
C ASN A 135 -8.72 -15.84 17.86
N THR A 136 -7.66 -16.65 17.93
CA THR A 136 -6.65 -16.78 16.87
C THR A 136 -6.43 -18.23 16.53
N TRP A 137 -6.54 -18.56 15.24
CA TRP A 137 -6.07 -19.82 14.70
C TRP A 137 -4.67 -19.61 14.15
N HIS A 138 -3.70 -20.34 14.71
CA HIS A 138 -2.38 -20.42 14.12
C HIS A 138 -2.35 -21.56 13.12
N ILE A 139 -2.13 -21.22 11.85
CA ILE A 139 -2.29 -22.12 10.70
C ILE A 139 -0.90 -22.40 10.14
N THR A 140 -0.39 -23.62 10.32
CA THR A 140 0.88 -24.05 9.74
C THR A 140 0.62 -24.95 8.53
N PRO A 141 0.69 -24.41 7.29
CA PRO A 141 0.58 -25.23 6.10
C PRO A 141 1.78 -26.17 5.94
N ASN A 142 1.55 -27.34 5.34
CA ASN A 142 2.62 -28.15 4.79
C ASN A 142 3.16 -27.54 3.47
N ALA A 143 4.29 -28.08 2.98
CA ALA A 143 5.05 -27.48 1.88
C ALA A 143 4.28 -27.32 0.57
N ASP A 144 3.27 -28.17 0.32
CA ASP A 144 2.45 -28.14 -0.89
C ASP A 144 1.05 -27.56 -0.67
N PHE A 145 0.76 -27.04 0.54
CA PHE A 145 -0.52 -26.46 0.94
C PHE A 145 -1.72 -27.42 0.83
N THR A 146 -1.50 -28.72 0.99
CA THR A 146 -2.57 -29.73 0.99
C THR A 146 -3.11 -30.03 2.39
N ILE A 147 -2.34 -29.73 3.43
CA ILE A 147 -2.70 -29.93 4.84
C ILE A 147 -2.37 -28.65 5.62
N PHE A 148 -3.32 -28.22 6.45
CA PHE A 148 -3.15 -27.11 7.38
C PHE A 148 -3.25 -27.63 8.82
N ASN A 149 -2.15 -27.55 9.56
CA ASN A 149 -2.15 -27.86 10.99
C ASN A 149 -2.64 -26.62 11.74
N ILE A 150 -3.73 -26.75 12.50
CA ILE A 150 -4.37 -25.63 13.20
C ILE A 150 -4.12 -25.78 14.70
N GLN A 151 -3.58 -24.72 15.31
CA GLN A 151 -3.55 -24.55 16.75
C GLN A 151 -4.57 -23.47 17.16
N ASP A 152 -5.56 -23.88 17.95
CA ASP A 152 -6.59 -23.02 18.54
C ASP A 152 -6.54 -23.15 20.07
N GLY A 153 -5.81 -22.23 20.72
CA GLY A 153 -5.50 -22.35 22.14
C GLY A 153 -4.75 -23.65 22.46
N SER A 154 -5.38 -24.53 23.23
CA SER A 154 -4.87 -25.87 23.56
C SER A 154 -5.30 -26.96 22.58
N ASN A 155 -6.19 -26.66 21.64
CA ASN A 155 -6.71 -27.61 20.67
C ASN A 155 -5.83 -27.64 19.43
N PHE A 156 -5.59 -28.84 18.92
CA PHE A 156 -4.82 -29.08 17.69
C PHE A 156 -5.62 -29.98 16.77
N PHE A 157 -5.74 -29.60 15.50
CA PHE A 157 -6.43 -30.39 14.49
C PHE A 157 -5.93 -30.03 13.10
N ASP A 158 -6.12 -30.94 12.15
CA ASP A 158 -5.70 -30.74 10.78
C ASP A 158 -6.89 -30.51 9.85
N ILE A 159 -6.67 -29.68 8.83
CA ILE A 159 -7.60 -29.50 7.72
C ILE A 159 -6.89 -29.92 6.44
N THR A 160 -7.41 -30.97 5.80
CA THR A 160 -6.94 -31.41 4.48
C THR A 160 -7.75 -30.73 3.38
N THR A 161 -7.06 -30.21 2.36
CA THR A 161 -7.73 -29.68 1.17
C THR A 161 -8.44 -30.79 0.41
N ARG A 162 -9.68 -30.54 0.01
CA ARG A 162 -10.43 -31.42 -0.90
C ARG A 162 -9.87 -31.15 -2.29
N GLY A 163 -8.90 -31.97 -2.70
CA GLY A 163 -8.11 -31.77 -3.91
C GLY A 163 -8.94 -31.32 -5.11
N GLY A 164 -8.58 -30.15 -5.64
CA GLY A 164 -9.08 -29.63 -6.92
C GLY A 164 -10.56 -29.31 -6.95
N TYR A 165 -10.90 -28.05 -6.72
CA TYR A 165 -11.98 -27.49 -7.52
C TYR A 165 -11.58 -27.71 -8.99
N PRO A 166 -12.38 -28.41 -9.83
CA PRO A 166 -12.05 -28.49 -11.24
C PRO A 166 -11.86 -27.07 -11.73
N TYR A 167 -10.78 -26.82 -12.45
CA TYR A 167 -10.60 -25.57 -13.19
C TYR A 167 -11.85 -25.44 -14.06
N CYS A 168 -12.81 -24.64 -13.62
CA CYS A 168 -14.06 -24.49 -14.32
C CYS A 168 -13.76 -23.55 -15.47
N SER A 169 -13.38 -24.14 -16.61
CA SER A 169 -13.30 -23.45 -17.90
C SER A 169 -14.63 -22.80 -18.31
N ASN A 170 -15.72 -23.06 -17.56
CA ASN A 170 -17.06 -22.52 -17.75
C ASN A 170 -17.57 -21.73 -16.53
N PHE A 171 -16.72 -21.02 -15.78
CA PHE A 171 -17.22 -19.99 -14.88
C PHE A 171 -17.83 -18.86 -15.74
N ARG A 172 -19.13 -18.92 -15.99
CA ARG A 172 -19.89 -17.75 -16.45
C ARG A 172 -19.96 -16.80 -15.27
N ILE A 173 -18.92 -15.98 -15.15
CA ILE A 173 -18.96 -14.75 -14.35
C ILE A 173 -20.24 -14.04 -14.77
N SER A 174 -21.11 -13.70 -13.82
CA SER A 174 -22.31 -12.93 -14.18
C SER A 174 -21.87 -11.63 -14.86
N THR A 175 -22.68 -11.08 -15.75
CA THR A 175 -22.34 -9.81 -16.43
C THR A 175 -21.96 -8.73 -15.41
N GLN A 176 -22.63 -8.73 -14.27
CA GLN A 176 -22.39 -7.83 -13.14
C GLN A 176 -21.05 -8.05 -12.44
N GLU A 177 -20.66 -9.30 -12.14
CA GLU A 177 -19.35 -9.60 -11.55
C GLU A 177 -18.20 -9.28 -12.53
N CYS A 178 -18.43 -9.44 -13.83
CA CYS A 178 -17.45 -9.11 -14.87
C CYS A 178 -17.26 -7.59 -15.00
N GLU A 179 -18.35 -6.84 -14.92
CA GLU A 179 -18.33 -5.38 -14.87
C GLU A 179 -17.67 -4.87 -13.58
N ALA A 180 -17.99 -5.46 -12.44
CA ALA A 180 -17.36 -5.13 -11.16
C ALA A 180 -15.84 -5.37 -11.19
N MET A 181 -15.39 -6.53 -11.71
CA MET A 181 -13.96 -6.81 -11.86
C MET A 181 -13.28 -5.88 -12.87
N LYS A 182 -13.92 -5.55 -13.99
CA LYS A 182 -13.38 -4.57 -14.96
C LYS A 182 -13.28 -3.16 -14.35
N PHE A 183 -14.27 -2.78 -13.54
CA PHE A 183 -14.28 -1.52 -12.81
C PHE A 183 -13.16 -1.46 -11.77
N GLU A 184 -12.99 -2.51 -10.98
CA GLU A 184 -11.89 -2.61 -10.01
C GLU A 184 -10.51 -2.63 -10.69
N ALA A 185 -10.33 -3.41 -11.76
CA ALA A 185 -9.09 -3.46 -12.51
C ALA A 185 -8.74 -2.08 -13.10
N SER A 186 -9.75 -1.33 -13.57
CA SER A 186 -9.58 0.03 -14.08
C SER A 186 -9.23 1.02 -12.95
N ASN A 187 -9.87 0.89 -11.78
CA ASN A 187 -9.55 1.70 -10.61
C ASN A 187 -8.15 1.41 -10.06
N LEU A 188 -7.72 0.14 -10.05
CA LEU A 188 -6.38 -0.27 -9.66
C LEU A 188 -5.33 0.28 -10.63
N LYS A 189 -5.57 0.23 -11.94
CA LYS A 189 -4.69 0.87 -12.95
C LYS A 189 -4.60 2.38 -12.73
N ARG A 190 -5.73 3.06 -12.50
CA ARG A 190 -5.76 4.50 -12.20
C ARG A 190 -4.99 4.84 -10.91
N ARG A 191 -5.17 4.05 -9.85
CA ARG A 191 -4.45 4.21 -8.57
C ARG A 191 -2.95 3.99 -8.74
N ARG A 192 -2.54 2.99 -9.54
CA ARG A 192 -1.13 2.70 -9.82
C ARG A 192 -0.48 3.85 -10.57
N ASN A 193 -1.11 4.33 -11.65
CA ASN A 193 -0.62 5.48 -12.41
C ASN A 193 -0.54 6.75 -11.56
N ASN A 194 -1.54 7.01 -10.70
CA ASN A 194 -1.50 8.14 -9.78
C ASN A 194 -0.38 8.00 -8.73
N ASN A 195 -0.15 6.80 -8.21
CA ASN A 195 0.93 6.56 -7.25
C ASN A 195 2.31 6.72 -7.91
N ASP A 196 2.49 6.28 -9.15
CA ASP A 196 3.72 6.45 -9.91
C ASP A 196 3.97 7.94 -10.18
N TYR A 197 2.93 8.69 -10.59
CA TYR A 197 3.00 10.14 -10.75
C TYR A 197 3.34 10.88 -9.44
N ILE A 198 2.70 10.52 -8.33
CA ILE A 198 2.99 11.11 -7.01
C ILE A 198 4.42 10.79 -6.56
N LYS A 199 4.93 9.60 -6.87
CA LYS A 199 6.30 9.19 -6.53
C LYS A 199 7.32 9.98 -7.33
N GLU A 200 7.11 10.17 -8.63
CA GLU A 200 7.96 11.02 -9.48
C GLU A 200 7.95 12.48 -9.01
N GLU A 201 6.79 13.04 -8.68
CA GLU A 201 6.69 14.40 -8.14
C GLU A 201 7.42 14.57 -6.80
N ARG A 202 7.31 13.58 -5.90
CA ARG A 202 8.04 13.59 -4.64
C ARG A 202 9.55 13.54 -4.86
N GLN A 203 10.01 12.74 -5.82
CA GLN A 203 11.43 12.65 -6.14
C GLN A 203 11.97 13.97 -6.70
N LYS A 204 11.27 14.60 -7.65
CA LYS A 204 11.64 15.92 -8.19
C LYS A 204 11.69 16.99 -7.10
N ARG A 205 10.71 17.00 -6.20
CA ARG A 205 10.69 17.94 -5.06
C ARG A 205 11.87 17.72 -4.11
N GLN A 206 12.24 16.46 -3.88
CA GLN A 206 13.40 16.13 -3.05
C GLN A 206 14.71 16.59 -3.70
N GLU A 207 14.89 16.33 -5.00
CA GLU A 207 16.06 16.77 -5.75
C GLU A 207 16.19 18.31 -5.73
N ILE A 208 15.09 19.04 -5.94
CA ILE A 208 15.08 20.51 -5.83
C ILE A 208 15.45 20.97 -4.42
N HIS A 209 14.87 20.34 -3.40
CA HIS A 209 15.15 20.67 -2.00
C HIS A 209 16.63 20.48 -1.65
N ASP A 210 17.26 19.40 -2.12
CA ASP A 210 18.66 19.12 -1.85
C ASP A 210 19.58 20.15 -2.55
N VAL A 211 19.27 20.54 -3.79
CA VAL A 211 20.01 21.60 -4.51
C VAL A 211 19.87 22.96 -3.80
N VAL A 212 18.67 23.33 -3.35
CA VAL A 212 18.43 24.58 -2.59
C VAL A 212 19.27 24.59 -1.32
N LYS A 213 19.26 23.49 -0.57
CA LYS A 213 20.01 23.35 0.68
C LYS A 213 21.52 23.49 0.48
N ASP A 214 22.07 22.95 -0.60
CA ASP A 214 23.50 23.07 -0.89
C ASP A 214 23.89 24.48 -1.37
N LEU A 215 23.01 25.15 -2.12
CA LEU A 215 23.19 26.56 -2.48
C LEU A 215 23.12 27.49 -1.25
N GLU A 216 22.21 27.26 -0.32
CA GLU A 216 22.13 28.01 0.95
C GLU A 216 23.42 27.87 1.77
N LYS A 217 23.99 26.67 1.85
CA LYS A 217 25.30 26.45 2.50
C LYS A 217 26.40 27.22 1.79
N LEU A 218 26.43 27.21 0.46
CA LEU A 218 27.43 27.93 -0.33
C LEU A 218 27.31 29.45 -0.12
N VAL A 219 26.10 30.00 -0.17
CA VAL A 219 25.82 31.42 0.11
C VAL A 219 26.31 31.81 1.52
N ASN A 220 25.98 31.00 2.53
CA ASN A 220 26.44 31.21 3.90
C ASN A 220 27.97 31.18 4.02
N PHE A 221 28.63 30.22 3.34
CA PHE A 221 30.09 30.13 3.32
C PHE A 221 30.74 31.35 2.66
N LEU A 222 30.27 31.74 1.48
CA LEU A 222 30.80 32.89 0.74
C LEU A 222 30.59 34.20 1.50
N THR A 223 29.43 34.37 2.15
CA THR A 223 29.13 35.54 2.99
C THR A 223 30.11 35.66 4.16
N LYS A 224 30.38 34.55 4.86
CA LYS A 224 31.36 34.52 5.96
C LYS A 224 32.78 34.82 5.46
N ARG A 225 33.15 34.26 4.31
CA ARG A 225 34.48 34.46 3.71
C ARG A 225 34.68 35.90 3.24
N GLU A 226 33.70 36.50 2.58
CA GLU A 226 33.74 37.89 2.13
C GLU A 226 33.94 38.84 3.32
N LYS A 227 33.15 38.66 4.39
CA LYS A 227 33.31 39.43 5.64
C LYS A 227 34.72 39.32 6.22
N TYR A 228 35.25 38.10 6.34
CA TYR A 228 36.59 37.86 6.86
C TYR A 228 37.70 38.53 6.03
N LEU A 229 37.60 38.48 4.70
CA LEU A 229 38.58 39.10 3.81
C LEU A 229 38.57 40.63 3.92
N ARG A 230 37.38 41.23 4.03
CA ARG A 230 37.24 42.68 4.28
C ARG A 230 37.84 43.10 5.61
N GLU A 231 37.61 42.33 6.68
CA GLU A 231 38.19 42.60 8.02
C GLU A 231 39.72 42.54 8.02
N ARG A 232 40.33 41.82 7.07
CA ARG A 232 41.80 41.73 6.91
C ARG A 232 42.39 42.69 5.88
N GLY A 233 41.57 43.54 5.26
CA GLY A 233 42.02 44.49 4.23
C GLY A 233 42.35 43.85 2.87
N ALA A 234 41.95 42.60 2.64
CA ALA A 234 42.13 41.89 1.37
C ALA A 234 40.94 42.20 0.42
N PHE A 235 40.85 43.46 -0.02
CA PHE A 235 39.67 43.97 -0.73
C PHE A 235 39.45 43.36 -2.12
N GLU A 236 40.52 43.15 -2.91
CA GLU A 236 40.41 42.54 -4.24
C GLU A 236 39.84 41.11 -4.18
N GLU A 237 40.37 40.30 -3.26
CA GLU A 237 39.88 38.94 -3.02
C GLU A 237 38.43 38.93 -2.49
N ALA A 238 38.08 39.91 -1.65
CA ALA A 238 36.71 40.06 -1.15
C ALA A 238 35.72 40.37 -2.28
N ASP A 239 36.11 41.22 -3.24
CA ASP A 239 35.27 41.57 -4.38
C ASP A 239 35.10 40.40 -5.38
N GLU A 240 36.13 39.56 -5.55
CA GLU A 240 35.99 38.30 -6.30
C GLU A 240 35.00 37.33 -5.62
N VAL A 241 35.07 37.21 -4.29
CA VAL A 241 34.13 36.38 -3.51
C VAL A 241 32.71 36.93 -3.61
N ARG A 242 32.55 38.25 -3.62
CA ARG A 242 31.25 38.92 -3.81
C ARG A 242 30.63 38.62 -5.17
N GLN A 243 31.40 38.64 -6.25
CA GLN A 243 30.91 38.23 -7.58
C GLN A 243 30.47 36.76 -7.62
N LYS A 244 31.10 35.88 -6.83
CA LYS A 244 30.67 34.47 -6.71
C LYS A 244 29.40 34.34 -5.87
N LEU A 245 29.27 35.14 -4.82
CA LEU A 245 28.06 35.22 -3.99
C LEU A 245 26.85 35.68 -4.82
N ASP A 246 27.00 36.74 -5.63
CA ASP A 246 25.94 37.26 -6.49
C ASP A 246 25.48 36.21 -7.53
N ARG A 247 26.42 35.43 -8.07
CA ARG A 247 26.10 34.30 -8.97
C ARG A 247 25.28 33.22 -8.25
N ALA A 248 25.73 32.78 -7.07
CA ALA A 248 25.03 31.76 -6.29
C ALA A 248 23.62 32.22 -5.86
N LEU A 249 23.46 33.50 -5.50
CA LEU A 249 22.18 34.10 -5.13
C LEU A 249 21.20 34.15 -6.32
N ASN A 250 21.72 34.50 -7.51
CA ASN A 250 20.94 34.48 -8.75
C ASN A 250 20.48 33.07 -9.13
N ASP A 251 21.33 32.06 -8.96
CA ASP A 251 20.98 30.66 -9.26
C ASP A 251 19.93 30.12 -8.29
N LEU A 252 20.04 30.44 -6.99
CA LEU A 252 19.02 30.13 -5.99
C LEU A 252 17.67 30.77 -6.36
N THR A 253 17.68 32.05 -6.75
CA THR A 253 16.47 32.79 -7.15
C THR A 253 15.80 32.16 -8.37
N LYS A 254 16.57 31.75 -9.39
CA LYS A 254 16.04 31.06 -10.57
C LYS A 254 15.40 29.72 -10.23
N ILE A 255 16.03 28.94 -9.36
CA ILE A 255 15.50 27.62 -8.94
C ILE A 255 14.19 27.80 -8.18
N LEU A 256 14.10 28.77 -7.26
CA LEU A 256 12.87 29.08 -6.54
C LEU A 256 11.75 29.58 -7.46
N TYR A 257 12.08 30.45 -8.42
CA TYR A 257 11.13 30.95 -9.41
C TYR A 257 10.54 29.83 -10.29
N ASN A 258 11.41 28.93 -10.77
CA ASN A 258 11.00 27.77 -11.56
C ASN A 258 10.15 26.78 -10.73
N ALA A 259 10.50 26.57 -9.46
CA ALA A 259 9.75 25.70 -8.55
C ALA A 259 8.34 26.22 -8.22
N MET A 260 8.11 27.54 -8.32
CA MET A 260 6.78 28.16 -8.14
C MET A 260 5.91 28.14 -9.41
N GLY A 261 6.37 27.51 -10.50
CA GLY A 261 5.59 27.37 -11.74
C GLY A 261 5.75 28.52 -12.74
N GLY A 262 6.80 29.33 -12.62
CA GLY A 262 7.14 30.34 -13.61
C GLY A 262 7.69 29.70 -14.89
N SER A 263 6.85 29.47 -15.90
CA SER A 263 7.29 29.09 -17.24
C SER A 263 7.80 30.32 -18.03
N ASN A 264 8.86 30.09 -18.82
CA ASN A 264 9.59 31.06 -19.64
C ASN A 264 8.71 32.03 -20.45
N GLN A 265 8.77 33.31 -20.10
CA GLN A 265 8.70 34.41 -21.06
C GLN A 265 9.96 35.25 -20.86
N GLN A 266 11.06 34.91 -21.52
CA GLN A 266 12.06 35.87 -22.00
C GLN A 266 13.12 35.10 -22.81
N LYS A 267 13.00 35.11 -24.14
CA LYS A 267 14.12 35.19 -25.11
C LYS A 267 13.56 35.16 -26.54
N ASP A 268 12.94 36.27 -26.91
CA ASP A 268 13.00 36.85 -28.25
C ASP A 268 13.07 38.35 -28.04
N CYS A 269 14.27 38.85 -27.78
CA CYS A 269 14.65 40.27 -27.83
C CYS A 269 16.18 40.32 -27.71
N ASP A 270 16.86 39.91 -28.77
CA ASP A 270 18.18 40.46 -29.10
C ASP A 270 18.11 41.01 -30.52
N SER A 271 18.03 42.35 -30.56
CA SER A 271 18.64 43.24 -31.54
C SER A 271 18.64 42.84 -33.02
N SER A 272 17.68 43.38 -33.78
CA SER A 272 17.95 43.87 -35.14
C SER A 272 17.91 45.39 -35.11
N GLU A 273 19.10 45.98 -35.23
CA GLU A 273 19.33 47.41 -35.30
C GLU A 273 19.23 47.88 -36.77
N SER A 274 18.45 48.94 -36.98
CA SER A 274 18.54 49.94 -38.05
C SER A 274 18.09 49.61 -39.49
N ARG A 275 17.00 50.29 -39.88
CA ARG A 275 16.80 51.16 -41.08
C ARG A 275 15.28 51.24 -41.26
N GLY A 276 14.58 52.29 -40.83
CA GLY A 276 14.80 53.69 -41.17
C GLY A 276 13.76 54.09 -42.23
N LYS A 277 12.68 54.76 -41.80
CA LYS A 277 12.10 55.97 -42.40
C LYS A 277 10.70 56.25 -41.84
N CYS A 278 10.65 57.33 -41.07
CA CYS A 278 9.49 58.14 -40.81
C CYS A 278 9.07 58.84 -42.11
N ILE A 279 7.79 58.79 -42.48
CA ILE A 279 7.09 59.89 -43.14
C ILE A 279 5.68 59.96 -42.56
N ILE A 280 5.38 61.15 -42.03
CA ILE A 280 4.08 61.64 -41.57
C ILE A 280 3.26 62.02 -42.80
N LEU A 281 2.05 61.48 -42.91
CA LEU A 281 0.75 62.15 -43.13
C LEU A 281 -0.35 61.09 -43.20
#